data_AF-A0A090TBV4-F1
#
_entry.id   AF-A0A090TBV4-F1
#
_cell.length_a   1.000
_cell.length_b   1.000
_cell.length_c   1.000
_cell.angle_alpha   90.00
_cell.angle_beta   90.00
_cell.angle_gamma   90.00
#
_symmetry.space_group_name_H-M   'P 1'
#
loop_
_entity.id
_entity.type
_entity.pdbx_description
1 polymer ?
#
loop_
_entity_poly.entity_id
_entity_poly.type
_entity_poly.pdbx_seq_one_letter_code
_entity_poly.pdbx_strand_id
1 'polypeptide(L)'
;MAIGLKSNQVSFIRNQSIELAERAFVWRENVSNRILLQQDDEYPPLLRESKGCPPILFVQGDPALLSEPQIAMVGSRNASAGGLETARSFSAEFVNFGYCITSGLALGIDGHAHQGALEANGKTIAVLGSGLESIYPARHKSLAQRIAQQGALVSEHLPWIKPRAEHFPRRNRIVSGLSLGVVVVEAAEKSGSLITARYAAEQGREVFAVPGSIRHAYHQGCHSLIRTGACLVQSVEDVLCEIESLSKLV
;
A
#
# COMPACT_ATOMS: atom_id res chain seq x y z
N MET A 1 26.03 -1.55 29.33
CA MET A 1 24.67 -0.95 29.37
C MET A 1 23.72 -1.89 28.66
N ALA A 2 22.72 -2.45 29.35
CA ALA A 2 21.72 -3.30 28.70
C ALA A 2 20.80 -2.41 27.86
N ILE A 3 20.77 -2.65 26.55
CA ILE A 3 20.11 -1.84 25.51
C ILE A 3 18.57 -2.04 25.52
N GLY A 4 17.97 -2.30 26.69
CA GLY A 4 16.52 -2.56 26.84
C GLY A 4 16.02 -3.85 26.17
N LEU A 5 16.89 -4.69 25.61
CA LEU A 5 16.50 -5.92 24.91
C LEU A 5 16.14 -7.05 25.88
N LYS A 6 15.01 -7.72 25.61
CA LYS A 6 14.59 -8.94 26.30
C LYS A 6 15.53 -10.10 25.96
N SER A 7 15.67 -11.07 26.87
CA SER A 7 16.58 -12.22 26.71
C SER A 7 16.36 -13.00 25.41
N ASN A 8 15.10 -13.15 24.98
CA ASN A 8 14.77 -13.78 23.70
C ASN A 8 15.26 -12.98 22.48
N GLN A 9 15.25 -11.64 22.54
CA GLN A 9 15.78 -10.78 21.48
C GLN A 9 17.30 -10.88 21.39
N VAL A 10 18.00 -10.90 22.53
CA VAL A 10 19.46 -11.08 22.56
C VAL A 10 19.85 -12.44 21.97
N SER A 11 19.14 -13.50 22.35
CA SER A 11 19.36 -14.85 21.80
C SER A 11 19.12 -14.89 20.29
N PHE A 12 18.05 -14.27 19.81
CA PHE A 12 17.76 -14.18 18.37
C PHE A 12 18.88 -13.47 17.60
N ILE A 13 19.33 -12.31 18.08
CA ILE A 13 20.40 -11.55 17.42
C ILE A 13 21.69 -12.38 17.36
N ARG A 14 22.07 -13.04 18.45
CA ARG A 14 23.33 -13.79 18.51
C ARG A 14 23.32 -15.07 17.69
N ASN A 15 22.17 -15.74 17.61
CA ASN A 15 22.13 -17.13 17.14
C ASN A 15 21.38 -17.34 15.83
N GLN A 16 20.46 -16.44 15.44
CA GLN A 16 19.56 -16.64 14.30
C GLN A 16 19.64 -15.51 13.26
N SER A 17 20.05 -14.31 13.66
CA SER A 17 19.98 -13.15 12.76
C SER A 17 20.91 -13.24 11.55
N ILE A 18 22.10 -13.82 11.70
CA ILE A 18 23.10 -13.96 10.64
C ILE A 18 22.56 -14.85 9.52
N GLU A 19 22.06 -16.04 9.84
CA GLU A 19 21.50 -16.98 8.87
C GLU A 19 20.33 -16.38 8.08
N LEU A 20 19.44 -15.63 8.77
CA LEU A 20 18.34 -14.94 8.12
C LEU A 20 18.81 -13.81 7.19
N ALA A 21 19.86 -13.09 7.57
CA ALA A 21 20.46 -12.05 6.74
C ALA A 21 21.14 -12.63 5.50
N GLU A 22 21.92 -13.71 5.66
CA GLU A 22 22.55 -14.43 4.55
C GLU A 22 21.51 -14.93 3.54
N ARG A 23 20.42 -15.54 4.02
CA ARG A 23 19.33 -15.97 3.14
C ARG A 23 18.68 -14.79 2.40
N ALA A 24 18.54 -13.63 3.04
CA ALA A 24 18.01 -12.43 2.40
C ALA A 24 18.96 -11.91 1.32
N PHE A 25 20.28 -11.95 1.56
CA PHE A 25 21.27 -11.59 0.55
C PHE A 25 21.25 -12.54 -0.65
N VAL A 26 21.11 -13.85 -0.44
CA VAL A 26 20.90 -14.82 -1.53
C VAL A 26 19.63 -14.48 -2.31
N TRP A 27 18.52 -14.15 -1.62
CA TRP A 27 17.29 -13.75 -2.28
C TRP A 27 17.45 -12.49 -3.15
N ARG A 28 18.30 -11.54 -2.73
CA ARG A 28 18.63 -10.32 -3.48
C ARG A 28 19.40 -10.59 -4.76
N GLU A 29 20.08 -11.73 -4.90
CA GLU A 29 20.86 -12.05 -6.11
C GLU A 29 20.01 -12.19 -7.37
N ASN A 30 18.69 -12.42 -7.23
CA ASN A 30 17.78 -12.34 -8.36
C ASN A 30 17.70 -10.90 -8.89
N VAL A 31 17.88 -10.71 -10.20
CA VAL A 31 17.92 -9.40 -10.86
C VAL A 31 16.68 -8.53 -10.59
N SER A 32 15.52 -9.14 -10.35
CA SER A 32 14.25 -8.45 -10.06
C SER A 32 14.05 -8.12 -8.58
N ASN A 33 14.95 -8.53 -7.70
CA ASN A 33 14.83 -8.35 -6.25
C ASN A 33 15.76 -7.25 -5.74
N ARG A 34 15.26 -6.44 -4.81
CA ARG A 34 16.03 -5.40 -4.13
C ARG A 34 15.75 -5.41 -2.64
N ILE A 35 16.77 -5.05 -1.87
CA ILE A 35 16.70 -4.76 -0.45
C ILE A 35 17.07 -3.29 -0.33
N LEU A 36 16.12 -2.46 0.10
CA LEU A 36 16.32 -1.03 0.32
C LEU A 36 16.41 -0.78 1.82
N LEU A 37 17.47 -0.11 2.24
CA LEU A 37 17.64 0.37 3.60
C LEU A 37 17.17 1.82 3.67
N GLN A 38 16.65 2.25 4.82
CA GLN A 38 16.11 3.61 5.00
C GLN A 38 17.11 4.72 4.61
N GLN A 39 18.40 4.47 4.82
CA GLN A 39 19.50 5.37 4.51
C GLN A 39 19.93 5.37 3.03
N ASP A 40 19.43 4.43 2.22
CA ASP A 40 19.79 4.37 0.80
C ASP A 40 19.10 5.52 0.05
N ASP A 41 19.78 6.08 -0.95
CA ASP A 41 19.23 7.15 -1.79
C ASP A 41 17.99 6.69 -2.55
N GLU A 42 17.96 5.42 -2.97
CA GLU A 42 16.82 4.77 -3.64
C GLU A 42 15.60 4.57 -2.72
N TYR A 43 15.73 4.77 -1.40
CA TYR A 43 14.60 4.62 -0.49
C TYR A 43 13.57 5.74 -0.71
N PRO A 44 12.26 5.42 -0.81
CA PRO A 44 11.23 6.37 -1.17
C PRO A 44 11.16 7.57 -0.20
N PRO A 45 11.36 8.81 -0.67
CA PRO A 45 11.47 9.98 0.19
C PRO A 45 10.19 10.23 0.99
N LEU A 46 9.03 10.09 0.34
CA LEU A 46 7.72 10.30 0.95
C LEU A 46 7.46 9.33 2.13
N LEU A 47 7.92 8.09 1.98
CA LEU A 47 7.82 7.10 3.05
C LEU A 47 8.86 7.39 4.14
N ARG A 48 10.06 7.84 3.80
CA ARG A 48 11.13 8.17 4.77
C ARG A 48 10.68 9.22 5.79
N GLU A 49 9.89 10.19 5.35
CA GLU A 49 9.31 11.25 6.20
C GLU A 49 8.18 10.76 7.11
N SER A 50 7.55 9.64 6.76
CA SER A 50 6.40 9.13 7.50
C SER A 50 6.78 8.55 8.86
N LYS A 51 5.95 8.81 9.88
CA LYS A 51 6.12 8.17 11.19
C LYS A 51 5.98 6.66 11.05
N GLY A 52 6.97 5.93 11.61
CA GLY A 52 7.00 4.48 11.55
C GLY A 52 7.40 3.92 10.18
N CYS A 53 8.15 4.67 9.37
CA CYS A 53 8.78 4.16 8.16
C CYS A 53 9.64 2.91 8.47
N PRO A 54 9.56 1.86 7.65
CA PRO A 54 10.28 0.61 7.92
C PRO A 54 11.78 0.80 7.63
N PRO A 55 12.70 0.32 8.49
CA PRO A 55 14.14 0.48 8.28
C PRO A 55 14.65 -0.28 7.05
N ILE A 56 13.92 -1.31 6.62
CA ILE A 56 14.26 -2.18 5.49
C ILE A 56 12.98 -2.45 4.69
N LEU A 57 13.08 -2.37 3.37
CA LEU A 57 12.08 -2.84 2.41
C LEU A 57 12.67 -3.93 1.53
N PHE A 58 11.89 -4.98 1.32
CA PHE A 58 12.11 -5.98 0.29
C PHE A 58 11.21 -5.62 -0.89
N VAL A 59 11.78 -5.57 -2.08
CA VAL A 59 11.09 -5.20 -3.32
C VAL A 59 11.33 -6.27 -4.39
N GLN A 60 10.28 -6.69 -5.07
CA GLN A 60 10.35 -7.52 -6.27
C GLN A 60 9.65 -6.80 -7.43
N GLY A 61 10.37 -6.55 -8.51
CA GLY A 61 9.94 -5.71 -9.63
C GLY A 61 10.81 -4.46 -9.74
N ASP A 62 10.21 -3.34 -10.16
CA ASP A 62 10.93 -2.08 -10.36
C ASP A 62 10.94 -1.21 -9.07
N PRO A 63 12.08 -1.07 -8.38
CA PRO A 63 12.17 -0.24 -7.17
C PRO A 63 12.01 1.25 -7.44
N ALA A 64 12.30 1.74 -8.66
CA ALA A 64 12.25 3.17 -8.97
C ALA A 64 10.83 3.73 -8.82
N LEU A 65 9.82 2.89 -9.09
CA LEU A 65 8.41 3.25 -8.96
C LEU A 65 8.00 3.66 -7.55
N LEU A 66 8.71 3.22 -6.51
CA LEU A 66 8.39 3.58 -5.12
C LEU A 66 8.57 5.08 -4.86
N SER A 67 9.35 5.78 -5.69
CA SER A 67 9.59 7.23 -5.61
C SER A 67 8.72 8.05 -6.57
N GLU A 68 7.97 7.40 -7.46
CA GLU A 68 7.07 8.08 -8.39
C GLU A 68 5.80 8.60 -7.68
N PRO A 69 5.12 9.62 -8.23
CA PRO A 69 3.81 10.07 -7.73
C PRO A 69 2.80 8.92 -7.68
N GLN A 70 2.21 8.68 -6.51
CA GLN A 70 1.35 7.53 -6.26
C GLN A 70 0.02 7.93 -5.60
N ILE A 71 -1.06 7.25 -5.99
CA ILE A 71 -2.37 7.31 -5.33
C ILE A 71 -2.67 5.96 -4.69
N ALA A 72 -2.99 5.97 -3.40
CA ALA A 72 -3.44 4.76 -2.74
C ALA A 72 -4.92 4.53 -3.00
N MET A 73 -5.28 3.33 -3.45
CA MET A 73 -6.67 2.90 -3.62
C MET A 73 -6.98 1.79 -2.64
N VAL A 74 -7.90 2.00 -1.70
CA VAL A 74 -8.22 1.01 -0.66
C VAL A 74 -9.72 0.88 -0.42
N GLY A 75 -10.15 -0.26 0.11
CA GLY A 75 -11.54 -0.42 0.52
C GLY A 75 -11.92 -1.83 0.97
N SER A 76 -13.21 -2.12 0.86
CA SER A 76 -13.83 -3.34 1.35
C SER A 76 -13.30 -4.56 0.61
N ARG A 77 -13.07 -5.63 1.37
CA ARG A 77 -12.78 -6.98 0.82
C ARG A 77 -14.01 -7.64 0.20
N ASN A 78 -15.20 -7.18 0.58
CA ASN A 78 -16.50 -7.63 0.10
C ASN A 78 -17.25 -6.41 -0.44
N ALA A 79 -16.68 -5.77 -1.46
CA ALA A 79 -17.24 -4.57 -2.06
C ALA A 79 -18.41 -4.89 -3.00
N SER A 80 -19.29 -3.92 -3.21
CA SER A 80 -20.35 -3.98 -4.21
C SER A 80 -19.80 -4.03 -5.64
N ALA A 81 -20.60 -4.50 -6.59
CA ALA A 81 -20.22 -4.47 -8.01
C ALA A 81 -19.86 -3.05 -8.48
N GLY A 82 -20.62 -2.03 -8.01
CA GLY A 82 -20.32 -0.62 -8.28
C GLY A 82 -18.96 -0.21 -7.70
N GLY A 83 -18.67 -0.54 -6.44
CA GLY A 83 -17.38 -0.24 -5.82
C GLY A 83 -16.19 -0.91 -6.51
N LEU A 84 -16.36 -2.16 -6.97
CA LEU A 84 -15.33 -2.86 -7.76
C LEU A 84 -15.07 -2.18 -9.10
N GLU A 85 -16.12 -1.76 -9.78
CA GLU A 85 -16.01 -1.02 -11.05
C GLU A 85 -15.35 0.34 -10.84
N THR A 86 -15.78 1.11 -9.83
CA THR A 86 -15.14 2.38 -9.48
C THR A 86 -13.66 2.22 -9.18
N ALA A 87 -13.26 1.19 -8.42
CA ALA A 87 -11.86 0.95 -8.12
C ALA A 87 -11.03 0.69 -9.39
N ARG A 88 -11.58 -0.10 -10.31
CA ARG A 88 -10.97 -0.45 -11.59
C ARG A 88 -10.88 0.77 -12.51
N SER A 89 -11.98 1.51 -12.70
CA SER A 89 -12.04 2.66 -13.60
C SER A 89 -11.17 3.82 -13.12
N PHE A 90 -11.25 4.18 -11.84
CA PHE A 90 -10.41 5.23 -11.27
C PHE A 90 -8.93 4.88 -11.39
N SER A 91 -8.57 3.62 -11.14
CA SER A 91 -7.18 3.19 -11.27
C SER A 91 -6.66 3.26 -12.70
N ALA A 92 -7.48 2.90 -13.69
CA ALA A 92 -7.14 3.05 -15.10
C ALA A 92 -6.98 4.52 -15.50
N GLU A 93 -7.78 5.41 -14.93
CA GLU A 93 -7.74 6.83 -15.23
C GLU A 93 -6.55 7.53 -14.55
N PHE A 94 -6.28 7.27 -13.26
CA PHE A 94 -5.10 7.78 -12.56
C PHE A 94 -3.78 7.45 -13.29
N VAL A 95 -3.64 6.22 -13.81
CA VAL A 95 -2.42 5.86 -14.55
C VAL A 95 -2.31 6.57 -15.90
N ASN A 96 -3.44 6.91 -16.54
CA ASN A 96 -3.43 7.75 -17.75
C ASN A 96 -3.00 9.19 -17.46
N PHE A 97 -3.24 9.66 -16.23
CA PHE A 97 -2.71 10.94 -15.72
C PHE A 97 -1.27 10.83 -15.17
N GLY A 98 -0.62 9.67 -15.31
CA GLY A 98 0.79 9.48 -14.94
C GLY A 98 1.03 9.09 -13.48
N TYR A 99 -0.02 8.79 -12.70
CA TYR A 99 0.13 8.34 -11.32
C TYR A 99 0.26 6.81 -11.23
N CYS A 100 1.13 6.33 -10.35
CA CYS A 100 1.18 4.92 -10.00
C CYS A 100 0.10 4.56 -8.95
N ILE A 101 -0.54 3.40 -9.10
CA ILE A 101 -1.53 2.94 -8.12
C ILE A 101 -0.87 2.12 -7.02
N THR A 102 -1.07 2.49 -5.76
CA THR A 102 -0.55 1.75 -4.61
C THR A 102 -1.68 1.12 -3.82
N SER A 103 -1.57 -0.18 -3.53
CA SER A 103 -2.60 -0.87 -2.74
C SER A 103 -2.03 -2.10 -2.04
N GLY A 104 -2.89 -2.81 -1.32
CA GLY A 104 -2.52 -3.86 -0.41
C GLY A 104 -2.69 -5.29 -0.93
N LEU A 105 -3.01 -5.48 -2.21
CA LEU A 105 -3.32 -6.78 -2.82
C LEU A 105 -4.45 -7.57 -2.10
N ALA A 106 -5.24 -6.93 -1.23
CA ALA A 106 -6.34 -7.58 -0.56
C ALA A 106 -7.46 -7.93 -1.57
N LEU A 107 -8.46 -8.65 -1.09
CA LEU A 107 -9.66 -8.91 -1.87
C LEU A 107 -10.47 -7.64 -2.10
N GLY A 108 -11.39 -7.67 -3.06
CA GLY A 108 -12.28 -6.57 -3.36
C GLY A 108 -11.54 -5.41 -4.01
N ILE A 109 -11.65 -4.22 -3.40
CA ILE A 109 -11.16 -2.95 -3.96
C ILE A 109 -9.67 -3.00 -4.34
N ASP A 110 -8.79 -3.43 -3.43
CA ASP A 110 -7.34 -3.48 -3.69
C ASP A 110 -7.00 -4.28 -4.97
N GLY A 111 -7.58 -5.47 -5.12
CA GLY A 111 -7.35 -6.32 -6.29
C GLY A 111 -7.86 -5.69 -7.60
N HIS A 112 -9.01 -5.01 -7.55
CA HIS A 112 -9.59 -4.36 -8.73
C HIS A 112 -8.87 -3.08 -9.11
N ALA A 113 -8.31 -2.36 -8.12
CA ALA A 113 -7.46 -1.22 -8.36
C ALA A 113 -6.19 -1.61 -9.13
N HIS A 114 -5.49 -2.65 -8.65
CA HIS A 114 -4.34 -3.20 -9.38
C HIS A 114 -4.70 -3.69 -10.79
N GLN A 115 -5.84 -4.37 -10.93
CA GLN A 115 -6.28 -4.88 -12.22
C GLN A 115 -6.54 -3.74 -13.22
N GLY A 116 -7.25 -2.69 -12.79
CA GLY A 116 -7.54 -1.51 -13.63
C GLY A 116 -6.27 -0.79 -14.07
N ALA A 117 -5.32 -0.59 -13.16
CA ALA A 117 -4.01 -0.01 -13.49
C ALA A 117 -3.27 -0.81 -14.56
N LEU A 118 -3.20 -2.15 -14.41
CA LEU A 118 -2.50 -3.02 -15.36
C LEU A 118 -3.19 -3.09 -16.72
N GLU A 119 -4.52 -3.05 -16.78
CA GLU A 119 -5.28 -3.11 -18.04
C GLU A 119 -5.15 -1.83 -18.86
N ALA A 120 -4.95 -0.69 -18.20
CA ALA A 120 -4.58 0.57 -18.83
C ALA A 120 -3.08 0.66 -19.16
N ASN A 121 -2.32 -0.45 -19.02
CA ASN A 121 -0.86 -0.50 -19.20
C ASN A 121 -0.08 0.46 -18.29
N GLY A 122 -0.66 0.81 -17.15
CA GLY A 122 -0.07 1.67 -16.13
C GLY A 122 0.83 0.92 -15.15
N LYS A 123 1.30 1.66 -14.15
CA LYS A 123 2.16 1.16 -13.07
C LYS A 123 1.37 0.95 -11.78
N THR A 124 1.70 -0.10 -11.05
CA THR A 124 1.07 -0.36 -9.75
C THR A 124 2.01 -1.05 -8.76
N ILE A 125 1.87 -0.71 -7.48
CA ILE A 125 2.67 -1.23 -6.37
C ILE A 125 1.77 -1.94 -5.38
N ALA A 126 2.02 -3.23 -5.15
CA ALA A 126 1.36 -4.01 -4.12
C ALA A 126 2.26 -4.13 -2.89
N VAL A 127 1.90 -3.44 -1.82
CA VAL A 127 2.57 -3.59 -0.52
C VAL A 127 1.97 -4.84 0.15
N LEU A 128 2.74 -5.76 0.73
CA LEU A 128 2.26 -7.03 1.32
C LEU A 128 2.38 -7.06 2.84
N GLY A 129 1.42 -7.71 3.51
CA GLY A 129 1.48 -8.07 4.93
C GLY A 129 2.19 -9.41 5.20
N SER A 130 2.89 -9.91 4.20
CA SER A 130 3.67 -11.16 4.20
C SER A 130 4.97 -10.93 3.46
N GLY A 131 5.89 -11.89 3.53
CA GLY A 131 7.06 -11.91 2.66
C GLY A 131 6.68 -12.12 1.20
N LEU A 132 7.54 -11.66 0.29
CA LEU A 132 7.30 -11.66 -1.15
C LEU A 132 7.18 -13.07 -1.78
N GLU A 133 7.71 -14.10 -1.14
CA GLU A 133 7.53 -15.51 -1.56
C GLU A 133 6.22 -16.12 -1.02
N SER A 134 5.52 -15.42 -0.13
CA SER A 134 4.31 -15.88 0.57
C SER A 134 3.10 -15.03 0.21
N ILE A 135 2.74 -15.02 -1.08
CA ILE A 135 1.61 -14.22 -1.60
C ILE A 135 0.30 -14.59 -0.91
N TYR A 136 -0.34 -13.58 -0.32
CA TYR A 136 -1.67 -13.68 0.28
C TYR A 136 -2.55 -12.52 -0.21
N PRO A 137 -3.80 -12.80 -0.59
CA PRO A 137 -4.44 -14.11 -0.61
C PRO A 137 -3.99 -14.97 -1.80
N ALA A 138 -4.06 -16.30 -1.64
CA ALA A 138 -3.56 -17.23 -2.66
C ALA A 138 -4.21 -17.05 -4.05
N ARG A 139 -5.46 -16.58 -4.09
CA ARG A 139 -6.18 -16.30 -5.34
C ARG A 139 -5.60 -15.12 -6.14
N HIS A 140 -4.79 -14.28 -5.53
CA HIS A 140 -4.11 -13.15 -6.19
C HIS A 140 -2.66 -13.49 -6.61
N LYS A 141 -2.26 -14.77 -6.62
CA LYS A 141 -0.92 -15.17 -7.08
C LYS A 141 -0.62 -14.72 -8.51
N SER A 142 -1.55 -14.93 -9.44
CA SER A 142 -1.39 -14.49 -10.84
C SER A 142 -1.35 -12.97 -10.96
N LEU A 143 -2.19 -12.26 -10.19
CA LEU A 143 -2.20 -10.81 -10.14
C LEU A 143 -0.86 -10.29 -9.61
N ALA A 144 -0.34 -10.84 -8.50
CA ALA A 144 0.95 -10.47 -7.94
C ALA A 144 2.10 -10.68 -8.93
N GLN A 145 2.08 -11.77 -9.69
CA GLN A 145 3.08 -12.01 -10.74
C GLN A 145 3.03 -10.94 -11.84
N ARG A 146 1.83 -10.55 -12.30
CA ARG A 146 1.68 -9.46 -13.27
C ARG A 146 2.16 -8.12 -12.71
N ILE A 147 1.84 -7.83 -11.46
CA ILE A 147 2.34 -6.62 -10.76
C ILE A 147 3.86 -6.65 -10.69
N ALA A 148 4.49 -7.76 -10.31
CA ALA A 148 5.96 -7.85 -10.25
C ALA A 148 6.65 -7.66 -11.61
N GLN A 149 5.96 -7.95 -12.72
CA GLN A 149 6.51 -7.79 -14.08
C GLN A 149 6.41 -6.36 -14.61
N GLN A 150 5.38 -5.61 -14.22
CA GLN A 150 5.08 -4.28 -14.78
C GLN A 150 5.18 -3.15 -13.75
N GLY A 151 5.26 -3.50 -12.47
CA GLY A 151 5.26 -2.63 -11.31
C GLY A 151 6.18 -3.19 -10.21
N ALA A 152 5.73 -3.18 -8.95
CA ALA A 152 6.50 -3.75 -7.84
C ALA A 152 5.64 -4.40 -6.74
N LEU A 153 6.17 -5.45 -6.13
CA LEU A 153 5.72 -5.99 -4.85
C LEU A 153 6.66 -5.50 -3.75
N VAL A 154 6.11 -5.03 -2.63
CA VAL A 154 6.89 -4.42 -1.53
C VAL A 154 6.52 -5.07 -0.20
N SER A 155 7.48 -5.36 0.67
CA SER A 155 7.22 -5.84 2.03
C SER A 155 8.26 -5.35 3.03
N GLU A 156 7.84 -5.10 4.28
CA GLU A 156 8.75 -4.88 5.41
C GLU A 156 9.23 -6.20 6.06
N HIS A 157 8.72 -7.35 5.59
CA HIS A 157 9.04 -8.66 6.13
C HIS A 157 10.01 -9.41 5.24
N LEU A 158 10.86 -10.25 5.85
CA LEU A 158 11.74 -11.16 5.12
C LEU A 158 10.93 -11.97 4.07
N PRO A 159 11.51 -12.26 2.89
CA PRO A 159 10.77 -12.80 1.74
C PRO A 159 9.93 -14.05 2.01
N TRP A 160 10.35 -14.91 2.94
CA TRP A 160 9.68 -16.18 3.27
C TRP A 160 8.67 -16.10 4.43
N ILE A 161 8.41 -14.91 4.98
CA ILE A 161 7.50 -14.75 6.13
C ILE A 161 6.06 -15.02 5.71
N LYS A 162 5.41 -15.98 6.36
CA LYS A 162 4.00 -16.31 6.15
C LYS A 162 3.08 -15.16 6.58
N PRO A 163 1.90 -14.99 5.95
CA PRO A 163 0.92 -13.99 6.36
C PRO A 163 0.46 -14.21 7.80
N ARG A 164 0.36 -13.13 8.58
CA ARG A 164 -0.23 -13.11 9.92
C ARG A 164 -1.25 -11.99 10.03
N ALA A 165 -2.34 -12.22 10.76
CA ALA A 165 -3.44 -11.26 10.89
C ALA A 165 -2.96 -9.87 11.37
N GLU A 166 -2.00 -9.87 12.31
CA GLU A 166 -1.39 -8.66 12.89
C GLU A 166 -0.54 -7.84 11.91
N HIS A 167 -0.03 -8.45 10.83
CA HIS A 167 0.80 -7.75 9.85
C HIS A 167 -0.03 -6.86 8.92
N PHE A 168 -1.29 -7.22 8.62
CA PHE A 168 -2.09 -6.49 7.63
C PHE A 168 -2.42 -5.06 8.05
N PRO A 169 -2.86 -4.78 9.30
CA PRO A 169 -3.02 -3.40 9.76
C PRO A 169 -1.69 -2.64 9.75
N ARG A 170 -0.60 -3.26 10.20
CA ARG A 170 0.72 -2.63 10.26
C ARG A 170 1.28 -2.29 8.88
N ARG A 171 1.00 -3.10 7.86
CA ARG A 171 1.40 -2.82 6.47
C ARG A 171 0.78 -1.53 5.95
N ASN A 172 -0.43 -1.18 6.38
CA ASN A 172 -1.20 -0.08 5.78
C ASN A 172 -0.52 1.30 5.91
N ARG A 173 0.32 1.54 6.92
CA ARG A 173 1.14 2.76 7.01
C ARG A 173 2.16 2.91 5.88
N ILE A 174 2.57 1.80 5.25
CA ILE A 174 3.45 1.83 4.07
C ILE A 174 2.64 2.20 2.83
N VAL A 175 1.41 1.68 2.69
CA VAL A 175 0.51 2.03 1.57
C VAL A 175 0.22 3.52 1.55
N SER A 176 -0.18 4.10 2.69
CA SER A 176 -0.39 5.55 2.79
C SER A 176 0.92 6.32 2.72
N GLY A 177 2.00 5.81 3.32
CA GLY A 177 3.29 6.51 3.37
C GLY A 177 3.98 6.65 2.02
N LEU A 178 3.73 5.73 1.08
CA LEU A 178 4.20 5.81 -0.31
C LEU A 178 3.35 6.74 -1.19
N SER A 179 2.16 7.14 -0.74
CA SER A 179 1.16 7.80 -1.60
C SER A 179 0.97 9.27 -1.24
N LEU A 180 0.68 10.09 -2.24
CA LEU A 180 0.36 11.51 -2.06
C LEU A 180 -1.00 11.69 -1.37
N GLY A 181 -1.94 10.80 -1.67
CA GLY A 181 -3.26 10.74 -1.04
C GLY A 181 -3.84 9.33 -1.07
N VAL A 182 -4.90 9.12 -0.28
CA VAL A 182 -5.58 7.84 -0.15
C VAL A 182 -7.05 7.96 -0.51
N VAL A 183 -7.48 7.25 -1.53
CA VAL A 183 -8.88 7.13 -1.94
C VAL A 183 -9.49 5.88 -1.32
N VAL A 184 -10.51 6.10 -0.49
CA VAL A 184 -11.34 5.03 0.09
C VAL A 184 -12.60 4.88 -0.75
N VAL A 185 -12.65 3.80 -1.54
CA VAL A 185 -13.75 3.57 -2.51
C VAL A 185 -15.02 3.09 -1.81
N GLU A 186 -14.89 2.08 -0.95
CA GLU A 186 -16.01 1.50 -0.23
C GLU A 186 -15.51 0.97 1.12
N ALA A 187 -16.16 1.31 2.22
CA ALA A 187 -15.77 0.90 3.56
C ALA A 187 -16.95 0.85 4.53
N ALA A 188 -17.18 -0.31 5.14
CA ALA A 188 -18.04 -0.40 6.32
C ALA A 188 -17.37 0.25 7.53
N GLU A 189 -18.15 0.58 8.57
CA GLU A 189 -17.69 1.29 9.78
C GLU A 189 -16.52 0.60 10.52
N LYS A 190 -16.40 -0.72 10.41
CA LYS A 190 -15.31 -1.53 11.00
C LYS A 190 -14.32 -2.08 9.96
N SER A 191 -14.22 -1.43 8.81
CA SER A 191 -13.33 -1.87 7.73
C SER A 191 -11.86 -1.61 8.04
N GLY A 192 -11.00 -2.56 7.69
CA GLY A 192 -9.55 -2.39 7.77
C GLY A 192 -8.99 -1.27 6.87
N SER A 193 -9.73 -0.86 5.83
CA SER A 193 -9.37 0.28 4.99
C SER A 193 -9.39 1.62 5.74
N LEU A 194 -10.23 1.75 6.78
CA LEU A 194 -10.27 2.94 7.64
C LEU A 194 -8.99 3.11 8.46
N ILE A 195 -8.26 2.02 8.70
CA ILE A 195 -6.93 2.07 9.33
C ILE A 195 -5.94 2.77 8.40
N THR A 196 -6.01 2.50 7.09
CA THR A 196 -5.16 3.19 6.10
C THR A 196 -5.50 4.68 6.02
N ALA A 197 -6.79 5.04 6.00
CA ALA A 197 -7.22 6.43 6.02
C ALA A 197 -6.73 7.17 7.28
N ARG A 198 -6.75 6.51 8.44
CA ARG A 198 -6.19 7.08 9.66
C ARG A 198 -4.67 7.28 9.56
N TYR A 199 -3.93 6.29 9.05
CA TYR A 199 -2.48 6.45 8.85
C TYR A 199 -2.15 7.58 7.88
N ALA A 200 -2.93 7.73 6.81
CA ALA A 200 -2.80 8.82 5.85
C ALA A 200 -2.93 10.18 6.56
N ALA A 201 -4.00 10.39 7.33
CA ALA A 201 -4.20 11.62 8.09
C ALA A 201 -3.06 11.87 9.10
N GLU A 202 -2.61 10.85 9.83
CA GLU A 202 -1.48 10.95 10.77
C GLU A 202 -0.13 11.28 10.08
N GLN A 203 0.00 10.93 8.80
CA GLN A 203 1.16 11.19 7.96
C GLN A 203 1.04 12.51 7.17
N GLY A 204 -0.05 13.26 7.35
CA GLY A 204 -0.31 14.49 6.59
C GLY A 204 -0.60 14.23 5.11
N ARG A 205 -1.19 13.07 4.79
CA ARG A 205 -1.67 12.73 3.44
C ARG A 205 -3.16 13.00 3.35
N GLU A 206 -3.57 13.49 2.19
CA GLU A 206 -4.98 13.78 1.94
C GLU A 206 -5.80 12.49 1.88
N VAL A 207 -6.98 12.52 2.48
CA VAL A 207 -7.90 11.38 2.49
C VAL A 207 -9.12 11.75 1.66
N PHE A 208 -9.39 10.92 0.66
CA PHE A 208 -10.53 11.03 -0.23
C PHE A 208 -11.49 9.87 0.03
N ALA A 209 -12.78 10.12 -0.07
CA ALA A 209 -13.80 9.10 0.13
C ALA A 209 -14.87 9.20 -0.95
N VAL A 210 -15.12 8.07 -1.62
CA VAL A 210 -16.19 7.97 -2.62
C VAL A 210 -17.53 7.88 -1.89
N PRO A 211 -18.50 8.77 -2.19
CA PRO A 211 -19.81 8.72 -1.58
C PRO A 211 -20.61 7.53 -2.11
N GLY A 212 -21.70 7.22 -1.42
CA GLY A 212 -22.61 6.17 -1.85
C GLY A 212 -23.92 6.21 -1.08
N SER A 213 -24.82 5.30 -1.39
CA SER A 213 -26.16 5.30 -0.82
C SER A 213 -26.13 5.08 0.70
N ILE A 214 -26.85 5.92 1.44
CA ILE A 214 -27.02 5.81 2.90
C ILE A 214 -27.72 4.51 3.34
N ARG A 215 -28.37 3.81 2.39
CA ARG A 215 -29.04 2.52 2.65
C ARG A 215 -28.08 1.34 2.59
N HIS A 216 -26.86 1.53 2.09
CA HIS A 216 -25.85 0.49 1.98
C HIS A 216 -24.83 0.62 3.11
N ALA A 217 -24.78 -0.38 3.99
CA ALA A 217 -23.88 -0.38 5.15
C ALA A 217 -22.39 -0.25 4.78
N TYR A 218 -22.01 -0.65 3.56
CA TYR A 218 -20.64 -0.57 3.07
C TYR A 218 -20.16 0.85 2.72
N HIS A 219 -21.01 1.88 2.79
CA HIS A 219 -20.56 3.28 2.64
C HIS A 219 -20.49 4.04 3.97
N GLN A 220 -20.91 3.45 5.09
CA GLN A 220 -20.93 4.13 6.39
C GLN A 220 -19.54 4.61 6.84
N GLY A 221 -18.49 3.85 6.53
CA GLY A 221 -17.11 4.25 6.78
C GLY A 221 -16.69 5.43 5.91
N CYS A 222 -17.02 5.42 4.61
CA CYS A 222 -16.76 6.57 3.73
C CYS A 222 -17.50 7.83 4.21
N HIS A 223 -18.78 7.71 4.59
CA HIS A 223 -19.56 8.83 5.14
C HIS A 223 -18.97 9.35 6.45
N SER A 224 -18.47 8.45 7.32
CA SER A 224 -17.80 8.84 8.55
C SER A 224 -16.52 9.63 8.26
N LEU A 225 -15.69 9.16 7.31
CA LEU A 225 -14.49 9.86 6.86
C LEU A 225 -14.82 11.27 6.36
N ILE A 226 -15.84 11.41 5.51
CA ILE A 226 -16.29 12.71 4.98
C ILE A 226 -16.71 13.64 6.11
N ARG A 227 -17.50 13.14 7.08
CA ARG A 227 -17.90 13.95 8.25
C ARG A 227 -16.71 14.40 9.11
N THR A 228 -15.63 13.62 9.13
CA THR A 228 -14.41 13.94 9.88
C THR A 228 -13.39 14.76 9.07
N GLY A 229 -13.74 15.18 7.86
CA GLY A 229 -12.92 16.09 7.05
C GLY A 229 -12.23 15.48 5.83
N ALA A 230 -12.48 14.20 5.50
CA ALA A 230 -12.01 13.64 4.23
C ALA A 230 -12.74 14.32 3.06
N CYS A 231 -12.02 14.56 1.96
CA CYS A 231 -12.58 15.15 0.76
C CYS A 231 -13.53 14.14 0.07
N LEU A 232 -14.75 14.60 -0.23
CA LEU A 232 -15.72 13.81 -1.01
C LEU A 232 -15.32 13.88 -2.47
N VAL A 233 -15.16 12.71 -3.11
CA VAL A 233 -14.76 12.64 -4.53
C VAL A 233 -15.75 11.84 -5.36
N GLN A 234 -16.08 12.35 -6.53
CA GLN A 234 -16.99 11.74 -7.51
C GLN A 234 -16.26 11.35 -8.79
N SER A 235 -15.11 11.96 -9.07
CA SER A 235 -14.24 11.60 -10.20
C SER A 235 -12.76 11.63 -9.83
N VAL A 236 -11.91 11.19 -10.75
CA VAL A 236 -10.44 11.28 -10.60
C VAL A 236 -9.98 12.73 -10.58
N GLU A 237 -10.60 13.60 -11.38
CA GLU A 237 -10.26 15.03 -11.42
C GLU A 237 -10.44 15.72 -10.08
N ASP A 238 -11.44 15.34 -9.28
CA ASP A 238 -11.62 15.88 -7.92
C ASP A 238 -10.38 15.61 -7.05
N VAL A 239 -9.82 14.39 -7.14
CA VAL A 239 -8.60 13.99 -6.43
C VAL A 239 -7.38 14.75 -6.95
N LEU A 240 -7.24 14.86 -8.27
CA LEU A 240 -6.10 15.53 -8.89
C LEU A 240 -6.08 17.03 -8.61
N CYS A 241 -7.23 17.70 -8.67
CA CYS A 241 -7.35 19.12 -8.35
C CYS A 241 -6.87 19.40 -6.93
N GLU A 242 -7.27 18.56 -5.96
CA GLU A 242 -6.86 18.71 -4.57
C GLU A 242 -5.35 18.51 -4.42
N ILE A 243 -4.79 17.43 -4.98
CA ILE A 243 -3.35 17.12 -4.89
C ILE A 243 -2.50 18.20 -5.56
N GLU A 244 -2.90 18.71 -6.73
CA GLU A 244 -2.19 19.80 -7.41
C GLU A 244 -2.26 21.12 -6.65
N SER A 245 -3.36 21.40 -5.96
CA SER A 245 -3.48 22.62 -5.16
C SER A 245 -2.45 22.61 -4.01
N LEU A 246 -2.22 21.44 -3.41
CA LEU A 246 -1.24 21.24 -2.34
C LEU A 246 0.20 21.34 -2.83
N SER A 247 0.50 20.83 -4.03
CA SER A 247 1.86 20.90 -4.59
C SER A 247 2.27 22.31 -5.00
N LYS A 248 1.31 23.20 -5.30
CA LYS A 248 1.55 24.63 -5.60
C LYS A 248 1.76 25.49 -4.34
N LEU A 249 1.49 24.96 -3.15
CA LEU A 249 1.62 25.65 -1.86
C LEU A 249 2.96 25.40 -1.16
N VAL A 250 3.85 24.61 -1.77
CA VAL A 250 5.21 24.29 -1.30
C VAL A 250 6.23 24.80 -2.32
#